data_AF-A0A850PD77-F1
#
_entry.id   AF-A0A850PD77-F1
#
_cell.length_a   1.000
_cell.length_b   1.000
_cell.length_c   1.000
_cell.angle_alpha   90.00
_cell.angle_beta   90.00
_cell.angle_gamma   90.00
#
_symmetry.space_group_name_H-M   'P 1'
#
loop_
_entity.id
_entity.type
_entity.pdbx_description
1 polymer ?
#
loop_
_entity_poly.entity_id
_entity_poly.type
_entity_poly.pdbx_seq_one_letter_code
_entity_poly.pdbx_strand_id
1 'polypeptide(L)'
;MTKGPSSQARRRFGSSSLPGGSPQALLLPSPSEMAAIDRSAARTVPVSVLMEYAGRAVARAVRRFLPPGRVLVLCGPGNNGGDGYVAAMACSARIPCGVGTRAASNRYRNFGCRVLGFSRER
;
A
#
# COMPACT_ATOMS: atom_id res chain seq x y z
N MET A 1 -29.75 -16.67 -2.55
CA MET A 1 -29.53 -16.14 -1.18
C MET A 1 -28.86 -14.78 -1.27
N THR A 2 -29.67 -13.72 -1.41
CA THR A 2 -29.20 -12.34 -1.57
C THR A 2 -28.85 -11.77 -0.20
N LYS A 3 -27.57 -11.50 0.07
CA LYS A 3 -27.17 -10.77 1.28
C LYS A 3 -27.64 -9.32 1.13
N GLY A 4 -28.64 -8.93 1.93
CA GLY A 4 -29.10 -7.54 2.06
C GLY A 4 -27.97 -6.63 2.57
N PRO A 5 -28.11 -5.29 2.40
CA PRO A 5 -27.04 -4.36 2.72
C PRO A 5 -26.87 -4.33 4.24
N SER A 6 -25.71 -4.78 4.71
CA SER A 6 -25.33 -4.61 6.12
C SER A 6 -25.01 -3.13 6.31
N SER A 7 -25.86 -2.42 7.06
CA SER A 7 -25.61 -1.07 7.53
C SER A 7 -24.42 -1.08 8.50
N GLN A 8 -23.20 -1.01 7.95
CA GLN A 8 -22.01 -0.86 8.78
C GLN A 8 -22.02 0.56 9.36
N ALA A 9 -22.42 0.67 10.62
CA ALA A 9 -22.31 1.88 11.40
C ALA A 9 -20.87 2.41 11.33
N ARG A 10 -20.70 3.67 10.91
CA ARG A 10 -19.41 4.35 10.80
C ARG A 10 -18.66 4.22 12.13
N ARG A 11 -17.60 3.41 12.17
CA ARG A 11 -16.74 3.30 13.36
C ARG A 11 -15.87 4.55 13.45
N ARG A 12 -16.36 5.56 14.18
CA ARG A 12 -15.57 6.72 14.60
C ARG A 12 -14.63 6.25 15.72
N PHE A 13 -13.34 6.07 15.42
CA PHE A 13 -12.34 5.92 16.47
C PHE A 13 -12.00 7.29 17.06
N GLY A 14 -11.91 7.34 18.39
CA GLY A 14 -11.81 8.57 19.18
C GLY A 14 -10.70 9.50 18.73
N SER A 15 -11.06 10.75 18.50
CA SER A 15 -10.14 11.86 18.31
C SER A 15 -9.62 12.31 19.67
N SER A 16 -8.33 12.17 19.95
CA SER A 16 -7.71 12.99 20.99
C SER A 16 -7.75 14.45 20.49
N SER A 17 -8.56 15.27 21.16
CA SER A 17 -8.75 16.68 20.86
C SER A 17 -7.49 17.46 21.22
N LEU A 18 -6.83 18.06 20.22
CA LEU A 18 -5.92 19.20 20.44
C LEU A 18 -6.79 20.43 20.79
N PRO A 19 -6.38 21.29 21.74
CA PRO A 19 -7.14 22.49 22.07
C PRO A 19 -7.19 23.43 20.85
N GLY A 20 -8.40 23.70 20.34
CA GLY A 20 -8.67 24.65 19.26
C GLY A 20 -8.99 24.04 17.88
N GLY A 21 -8.87 22.72 17.70
CA GLY A 21 -9.25 22.05 16.44
C GLY A 21 -10.53 21.24 16.60
N SER A 22 -11.51 21.40 15.71
CA SER A 22 -12.61 20.43 15.61
C SER A 22 -12.03 19.04 15.44
N PRO A 23 -12.46 18.02 16.22
CA PRO A 23 -11.93 16.67 16.07
C PRO A 23 -12.14 16.20 14.64
N GLN A 24 -11.05 16.12 13.88
CA GLN A 24 -11.07 15.55 12.55
C GLN A 24 -11.28 14.05 12.74
N ALA A 25 -12.53 13.62 12.65
CA ALA A 25 -12.86 12.20 12.69
C ALA A 25 -12.18 11.53 11.50
N LEU A 26 -11.15 10.72 11.78
CA LEU A 26 -10.51 9.93 10.74
C LEU A 26 -11.55 8.95 10.18
N LEU A 27 -11.90 9.11 8.91
CA LEU A 27 -12.74 8.16 8.20
C LEU A 27 -11.98 6.83 8.10
N LEU A 28 -12.53 5.77 8.68
CA LEU A 28 -12.04 4.41 8.56
C LEU A 28 -13.01 3.60 7.70
N PRO A 29 -12.82 3.57 6.37
CA PRO A 29 -13.70 2.85 5.48
C PRO A 29 -13.56 1.34 5.68
N SER A 30 -14.67 0.62 5.53
CA SER A 30 -14.65 -0.83 5.33
C SER A 30 -13.91 -1.20 4.03
N PRO A 31 -13.46 -2.46 3.87
CA PRO A 31 -12.81 -2.89 2.65
C PRO A 31 -13.65 -2.67 1.37
N SER A 32 -14.97 -2.86 1.44
CA SER A 32 -15.87 -2.62 0.30
C SER A 32 -16.01 -1.14 -0.04
N GLU A 33 -16.03 -0.28 0.99
CA GLU A 33 -16.05 1.18 0.79
C GLU A 33 -14.73 1.68 0.20
N MET A 34 -13.58 1.20 0.71
CA MET A 34 -12.28 1.56 0.16
C MET A 34 -12.15 1.11 -1.31
N ALA A 35 -12.58 -0.12 -1.62
CA ALA A 35 -12.59 -0.58 -3.00
C ALA A 35 -13.50 0.26 -3.92
N ALA A 36 -14.60 0.81 -3.39
CA ALA A 36 -15.45 1.74 -4.15
C ALA A 36 -14.78 3.10 -4.36
N ILE A 37 -14.08 3.61 -3.35
CA ILE A 37 -13.27 4.84 -3.45
C ILE A 37 -12.18 4.67 -4.53
N ASP A 38 -11.42 3.58 -4.48
CA ASP A 38 -10.37 3.30 -5.46
C ASP A 38 -10.91 3.20 -6.88
N ARG A 39 -12.04 2.48 -7.07
CA ARG A 39 -12.71 2.41 -8.37
C ARG A 39 -13.15 3.78 -8.87
N SER A 40 -13.65 4.64 -7.98
CA SER A 40 -14.06 6.00 -8.34
C SER A 40 -12.85 6.84 -8.76
N ALA A 41 -11.76 6.82 -7.99
CA ALA A 41 -10.53 7.55 -8.31
C ALA A 41 -9.91 7.08 -9.64
N ALA A 42 -9.94 5.77 -9.89
CA ALA A 42 -9.42 5.17 -11.12
C ALA A 42 -10.15 5.61 -12.40
N ARG A 43 -11.34 6.23 -12.29
CA ARG A 43 -12.07 6.79 -13.45
C ARG A 43 -11.42 8.05 -14.01
N THR A 44 -10.65 8.77 -13.19
CA THR A 44 -10.06 10.06 -13.57
C THR A 44 -8.54 10.06 -13.46
N VAL A 45 -7.97 9.18 -12.62
CA VAL A 45 -6.52 9.05 -12.42
C VAL A 45 -6.10 7.63 -12.79
N PRO A 46 -5.09 7.43 -13.66
CA PRO A 46 -4.59 6.10 -13.96
C PRO A 46 -4.15 5.37 -12.69
N VAL A 47 -4.49 4.08 -12.58
CA VAL A 47 -4.13 3.27 -11.40
C VAL A 47 -2.61 3.26 -11.16
N SER A 48 -1.79 3.31 -12.22
CA SER A 48 -0.33 3.44 -12.11
C SER A 48 0.11 4.68 -11.34
N VAL A 49 -0.55 5.81 -11.56
CA VAL A 49 -0.26 7.08 -10.87
C VAL A 49 -0.70 7.00 -9.40
N LEU A 50 -1.87 6.41 -9.13
CA LEU A 50 -2.33 6.17 -7.75
C LEU A 50 -1.32 5.28 -6.99
N MET A 51 -0.85 4.20 -7.63
CA MET A 51 0.14 3.30 -7.05
C MET A 51 1.51 4.00 -6.83
N GLU A 52 1.90 4.90 -7.73
CA GLU A 52 3.13 5.69 -7.57
C GLU A 52 3.08 6.54 -6.30
N TYR A 53 1.97 7.24 -6.07
CA TYR A 53 1.77 8.02 -4.85
C TYR A 53 1.74 7.15 -3.60
N ALA A 54 1.02 6.03 -3.63
CA ALA A 54 0.92 5.10 -2.51
C ALA A 54 2.29 4.51 -2.13
N GLY A 55 3.03 3.96 -3.10
CA GLY A 55 4.35 3.39 -2.86
C GLY A 55 5.37 4.42 -2.35
N ARG A 56 5.35 5.65 -2.86
CA ARG A 56 6.20 6.75 -2.34
C ARG A 56 5.83 7.12 -0.90
N ALA A 57 4.56 7.08 -0.53
CA ALA A 57 4.12 7.29 0.84
C ALA A 57 4.65 6.20 1.77
N VAL A 58 4.59 4.93 1.35
CA VAL A 58 5.19 3.81 2.10
C VAL A 58 6.70 4.01 2.28
N ALA A 59 7.43 4.36 1.22
CA ALA A 59 8.88 4.61 1.32
C ALA A 59 9.23 5.81 2.22
N ARG A 60 8.37 6.83 2.29
CA ARG A 60 8.52 7.93 3.27
C ARG A 60 8.30 7.44 4.70
N ALA A 61 7.27 6.62 4.93
CA ALA A 61 7.00 6.05 6.25
C ALA A 61 8.14 5.13 6.72
N VAL A 62 8.64 4.25 5.86
CA VAL A 62 9.80 3.40 6.13
C VAL A 62 11.01 4.22 6.60
N ARG A 63 11.37 5.28 5.85
CA ARG A 63 12.48 6.17 6.21
C ARG A 63 12.27 6.93 7.52
N ARG A 64 11.03 7.22 7.86
CA ARG A 64 10.68 8.00 9.05
C ARG A 64 10.68 7.16 10.32
N PHE A 65 10.19 5.92 10.23
CA PHE A 65 9.83 5.13 11.40
C PHE A 65 10.73 3.93 11.64
N LEU A 66 11.44 3.43 10.62
CA LEU A 66 12.33 2.28 10.80
C LEU A 66 13.77 2.75 11.06
N PRO A 67 14.51 2.06 11.95
CA PRO A 67 15.93 2.30 12.12
C PRO A 67 16.72 1.93 10.84
N PRO A 68 17.97 2.39 10.70
CA PRO A 68 18.84 1.99 9.60
C PRO A 68 18.94 0.46 9.49
N GLY A 69 18.85 -0.07 8.26
CA GLY A 69 18.86 -1.50 8.02
C GLY A 69 18.56 -1.88 6.58
N ARG A 70 18.21 -3.15 6.36
CA ARG A 70 17.80 -3.68 5.05
C ARG A 70 16.30 -3.91 5.03
N VAL A 71 15.66 -3.64 3.91
CA VAL A 71 14.20 -3.81 3.73
C VAL A 71 13.91 -4.91 2.71
N LEU A 72 13.02 -5.84 3.06
CA LEU A 72 12.43 -6.80 2.12
C LEU A 72 10.98 -6.40 1.86
N VAL A 73 10.62 -6.16 0.60
CA VAL A 73 9.23 -5.87 0.21
C VAL A 73 8.62 -7.09 -0.45
N LEU A 74 7.52 -7.61 0.10
CA LEU A 74 6.83 -8.78 -0.44
C LEU A 74 5.63 -8.33 -1.28
N CYS A 75 5.72 -8.51 -2.60
CA CYS A 75 4.71 -8.04 -3.55
C CYS A 75 3.81 -9.20 -4.03
N GLY A 76 2.52 -9.07 -3.76
CA GLY A 76 1.47 -9.91 -4.35
C GLY A 76 1.16 -9.56 -5.81
N PRO A 77 0.23 -10.27 -6.47
CA PRO A 77 -0.08 -10.06 -7.89
C PRO A 77 -1.03 -8.87 -8.17
N GLY A 78 -1.66 -8.28 -7.15
CA GLY A 78 -2.62 -7.19 -7.29
C GLY A 78 -2.00 -5.79 -7.23
N ASN A 79 -2.85 -4.76 -7.16
CA ASN A 79 -2.42 -3.35 -7.11
C ASN A 79 -1.50 -3.05 -5.92
N ASN A 80 -1.78 -3.62 -4.74
CA ASN A 80 -0.89 -3.49 -3.58
C ASN A 80 0.52 -4.04 -3.84
N GLY A 81 0.64 -5.03 -4.73
CA GLY A 81 1.95 -5.50 -5.20
C GLY A 81 2.67 -4.42 -6.01
N GLY A 82 1.93 -3.72 -6.87
CA GLY A 82 2.42 -2.54 -7.59
C GLY A 82 2.91 -1.44 -6.66
N ASP A 83 2.14 -1.11 -5.62
CA ASP A 83 2.57 -0.16 -4.57
C ASP A 83 3.88 -0.61 -3.92
N GLY A 84 3.99 -1.91 -3.62
CA GLY A 84 5.21 -2.52 -3.07
C GLY A 84 6.41 -2.38 -3.99
N TYR A 85 6.26 -2.58 -5.30
CA TYR A 85 7.35 -2.36 -6.25
C TYR A 85 7.81 -0.90 -6.29
N VAL A 86 6.88 0.04 -6.31
CA VAL A 86 7.19 1.48 -6.23
C VAL A 86 7.88 1.80 -4.90
N ALA A 87 7.38 1.27 -3.79
CA ALA A 87 7.96 1.47 -2.47
C ALA A 87 9.39 0.95 -2.39
N ALA A 88 9.64 -0.26 -2.92
CA ALA A 88 10.97 -0.83 -2.99
C ALA A 88 11.92 0.05 -3.81
N MET A 89 11.49 0.50 -4.99
CA MET A 89 12.29 1.39 -5.84
C MET A 89 12.59 2.72 -5.16
N ALA A 90 11.60 3.32 -4.49
CA ALA A 90 11.79 4.58 -3.77
C ALA A 90 12.67 4.43 -2.52
N CYS A 91 12.66 3.26 -1.87
CA CYS A 91 13.56 2.93 -0.77
C CYS A 91 14.99 2.67 -1.25
N SER A 92 15.18 2.00 -2.40
CA SER A 92 16.50 1.55 -2.90
C SER A 92 17.49 2.70 -3.08
N ALA A 93 16.99 3.91 -3.35
CA ALA A 93 17.80 5.12 -3.47
C ALA A 93 18.58 5.49 -2.20
N ARG A 94 18.19 4.98 -1.02
CA ARG A 94 18.82 5.31 0.28
C ARG A 94 18.96 4.14 1.24
N ILE A 95 18.21 3.06 1.03
CA ILE A 95 18.14 1.91 1.93
C ILE A 95 18.35 0.66 1.07
N PRO A 96 19.29 -0.23 1.41
CA PRO A 96 19.42 -1.50 0.71
C PRO A 96 18.11 -2.28 0.78
N CYS A 97 17.52 -2.61 -0.37
CA CYS A 97 16.25 -3.31 -0.42
C CYS A 97 16.20 -4.43 -1.45
N GLY A 98 15.46 -5.48 -1.10
CA GLY A 98 15.09 -6.59 -1.98
C GLY A 98 13.58 -6.65 -2.19
N VAL A 99 13.16 -7.28 -3.29
CA VAL A 99 11.74 -7.51 -3.58
C VAL A 99 11.47 -9.00 -3.68
N GLY A 100 10.51 -9.48 -2.91
CA GLY A 100 10.02 -10.85 -2.95
C GLY A 100 8.72 -10.97 -3.73
N THR A 101 8.59 -11.97 -4.60
CA THR A 101 7.29 -12.27 -5.24
C THR A 101 7.14 -13.77 -5.50
N ARG A 102 5.88 -14.25 -5.51
CA ARG A 102 5.54 -15.67 -5.69
C ARG A 102 5.72 -16.14 -7.14
N ALA A 103 5.48 -15.26 -8.10
CA ALA A 103 5.84 -15.49 -9.49
C ALA A 103 6.83 -14.40 -9.83
N ALA A 104 8.03 -14.75 -10.33
CA ALA A 104 9.00 -13.78 -10.81
C ALA A 104 8.39 -13.02 -12.00
N SER A 105 7.55 -12.04 -11.69
CA SER A 105 6.89 -11.19 -12.67
C SER A 105 7.98 -10.38 -13.34
N ASN A 106 8.28 -10.71 -14.60
CA ASN A 106 9.25 -9.99 -15.43
C ASN A 106 8.92 -8.49 -15.53
N ARG A 107 7.67 -8.09 -15.22
CA ARG A 107 7.18 -6.71 -15.26
C ARG A 107 8.04 -5.72 -14.44
N TYR A 108 8.82 -6.19 -13.46
CA TYR A 108 9.57 -5.31 -12.56
C TYR A 108 11.04 -5.71 -12.31
N ARG A 109 11.64 -6.57 -13.16
CA ARG A 109 13.03 -7.04 -12.97
C ARG A 109 14.12 -6.01 -13.27
N ASN A 110 13.78 -4.88 -13.89
CA ASN A 110 14.77 -3.90 -14.38
C ASN A 110 15.09 -2.76 -13.38
N PHE A 111 14.60 -2.82 -12.13
CA PHE A 111 14.60 -1.65 -11.23
C PHE A 111 15.69 -1.63 -10.14
N GLY A 112 16.85 -2.25 -10.37
CA GLY A 112 18.00 -2.17 -9.46
C GLY A 112 17.83 -2.86 -8.10
N CYS A 113 16.64 -3.38 -7.79
CA CYS A 113 16.36 -4.19 -6.60
C CYS A 113 16.60 -5.67 -6.92
N ARG A 114 17.24 -6.40 -6.00
CA ARG A 114 17.34 -7.87 -6.11
C ARG A 114 15.94 -8.46 -5.96
N VAL A 115 15.45 -9.11 -7.02
CA VAL A 115 14.17 -9.84 -7.00
C VAL A 115 14.42 -11.27 -6.55
N LEU A 116 13.80 -11.67 -5.43
CA LEU A 116 13.80 -13.03 -4.89
C LEU A 116 12.48 -13.71 -5.26
N GLY A 117 12.57 -14.84 -5.95
CA GLY A 117 11.42 -15.72 -6.19
C GLY A 117 11.25 -16.68 -5.02
N PHE A 118 10.04 -16.76 -4.47
CA PHE A 118 9.72 -17.75 -3.42
C PHE A 118 8.95 -18.92 -4.05
N SER A 119 9.58 -20.09 -4.10
CA SER A 119 8.89 -21.33 -4.47
C SER A 119 8.21 -21.93 -3.25
N ARG A 120 7.06 -22.57 -3.44
CA ARG A 120 6.36 -23.26 -2.34
C ARG A 120 7.06 -24.62 -2.17
N GLU A 121 7.80 -24.83 -1.09
CA GLU A 121 7.98 -26.19 -0.59
C GLU A 121 6.62 -26.65 -0.06
N ARG A 122 6.14 -27.78 -0.58
CA ARG A 122 4.85 -28.37 -0.21
C ARG A 122 4.99 -29.18 1.07
#